data_AF-A0A9C6XCK2-F1
#
_entry.id   AF-A0A9C6XCK2-F1
#
_cell.length_a   1.000
_cell.length_b   1.000
_cell.length_c   1.000
_cell.angle_alpha   90.00
_cell.angle_beta   90.00
_cell.angle_gamma   90.00
#
_symmetry.space_group_name_H-M   'P 1'
#
loop_
_entity.id
_entity.type
_entity.pdbx_description
1 polymer ?
#
loop_
_entity_poly.entity_id
_entity_poly.type
_entity_poly.pdbx_seq_one_letter_code
_entity_poly.pdbx_strand_id
1 'polypeptide(L)'
;MRHSSPQGRRGAMGGHQDRVLSLAQEMKPILLVMRGINIMPLRFLADGGVTCFAARSPLAALSAALWALTVVDALVEVRERAGLVRGAAEFSDAVFQIFFLMLVHHHFLTPVLHWRAAPAFADYLSDWKDYQDTYLAVTGRPLRLGVRPLASHKGAAAVAVPLLLAVALLLTFDGNNWHNTLLGLMAATFHAVIPSFWDVLGTAVVNASDTLSRHLEEEVFAAGGAPEPGRVRAYRDLWLGLRELAERATATWGACTIHYLLCCVSAVLLNGFGLMAEATEGADANLLMASAMLLITVDSLWHTAVVCGAGHRMAASVGGGARDVLLAMRTSGESSPHRAHRARSRSLTTLQTEVASFLKVMQRPTIVTLYGFITLRLTLIVTIMDKLVTYLCVLLQFTINFRLKYRNHRRRSP
;
A
#
# COMPACT_ATOMS: atom_id res chain seq x y z
N MET A 1 0.13 65.09 -41.68
CA MET A 1 0.70 64.98 -40.32
C MET A 1 -0.25 64.16 -39.46
N ARG A 2 0.29 63.11 -38.83
CA ARG A 2 -0.31 62.23 -37.79
C ARG A 2 -1.58 61.44 -38.16
N HIS A 3 -1.35 60.25 -38.73
CA HIS A 3 -2.27 59.11 -38.65
C HIS A 3 -2.07 58.36 -37.34
N SER A 4 -3.19 58.04 -36.69
CA SER A 4 -3.33 57.20 -35.51
C SER A 4 -3.13 55.72 -35.84
N SER A 5 -2.23 55.05 -35.12
CA SER A 5 -2.09 53.59 -35.09
C SER A 5 -2.65 53.03 -33.78
N PRO A 6 -3.44 51.95 -33.79
CA PRO A 6 -3.73 51.17 -32.59
C PRO A 6 -2.71 50.02 -32.48
N GLN A 7 -1.81 50.10 -31.51
CA GLN A 7 -0.87 49.02 -31.17
C GLN A 7 -1.29 48.38 -29.83
N GLY A 8 -1.40 47.05 -29.84
CA GLY A 8 -0.94 46.25 -28.69
C GLY A 8 -1.95 45.89 -27.61
N ARG A 9 -3.03 45.18 -27.93
CA ARG A 9 -3.67 44.23 -26.99
C ARG A 9 -3.77 42.86 -27.63
N ARG A 10 -2.71 42.07 -27.51
CA ARG A 10 -2.71 40.61 -27.69
C ARG A 10 -1.74 40.01 -26.68
N GLY A 11 -2.20 39.02 -25.92
CA GLY A 11 -1.31 38.08 -25.25
C GLY A 11 -1.49 37.83 -23.75
N ALA A 12 -2.65 38.11 -23.14
CA ALA A 12 -2.99 37.52 -21.84
C ALA A 12 -3.85 36.26 -22.04
N MET A 13 -3.26 35.23 -22.64
CA MET A 13 -3.73 33.85 -22.53
C MET A 13 -2.51 33.00 -22.18
N GLY A 14 -2.03 33.17 -20.94
CA GLY A 14 -1.23 32.15 -20.29
C GLY A 14 -2.15 30.98 -19.99
N GLY A 15 -2.20 30.02 -20.92
CA GLY A 15 -2.89 28.76 -20.69
C GLY A 15 -2.39 28.16 -19.38
N HIS A 16 -3.33 27.71 -18.55
CA HIS A 16 -3.06 26.63 -17.60
C HIS A 16 -2.54 25.44 -18.42
N GLN A 17 -1.23 25.40 -18.63
CA GLN A 17 -0.55 24.20 -19.04
C GLN A 17 -0.72 23.26 -17.84
N ASP A 18 -1.71 22.37 -17.91
CA ASP A 18 -2.00 21.36 -16.90
C ASP A 18 -0.68 20.70 -16.50
N ARG A 19 -0.11 21.14 -15.37
CA ARG A 19 1.19 20.66 -14.91
C ARG A 19 0.96 19.22 -14.48
N VAL A 20 1.46 18.28 -15.27
CA VAL A 20 1.35 16.85 -15.01
C VAL A 20 2.03 16.60 -13.68
N LEU A 21 1.26 16.07 -12.73
CA LEU A 21 1.75 15.85 -11.38
C LEU A 21 2.63 14.60 -11.35
N SER A 22 3.72 14.66 -10.61
CA SER A 22 4.48 13.45 -10.31
C SER A 22 3.69 12.54 -9.37
N LEU A 23 3.98 11.23 -9.35
CA LEU A 23 3.37 10.31 -8.39
C LEU A 23 3.43 10.86 -6.96
N ALA A 24 4.60 11.37 -6.55
CA ALA A 24 4.79 11.96 -5.22
C ALA A 24 3.83 13.13 -4.92
N GLN A 25 3.55 13.97 -5.92
CA GLN A 25 2.61 15.07 -5.79
C GLN A 25 1.16 14.60 -5.74
N GLU A 26 0.80 13.57 -6.51
CA GLU A 26 -0.52 12.95 -6.44
C GLU A 26 -0.77 12.24 -5.10
N MET A 27 0.25 11.55 -4.56
CA MET A 27 0.19 10.84 -3.28
C MET A 27 0.41 11.74 -2.06
N LYS A 28 0.71 13.03 -2.26
CA LYS A 28 1.02 14.00 -1.21
C LYS A 28 0.07 13.97 0.00
N PRO A 29 -1.27 13.86 -0.16
CA PRO A 29 -2.18 13.80 0.99
C PRO A 29 -1.85 12.66 1.98
N ILE A 30 -1.61 11.44 1.48
CA ILE A 30 -1.26 10.28 2.33
C ILE A 30 0.13 10.43 2.91
N LEU A 31 1.08 10.88 2.10
CA LEU A 31 2.47 11.07 2.54
C LEU A 31 2.59 12.15 3.63
N LEU A 32 1.72 13.16 3.61
CA LEU A 32 1.63 14.16 4.68
C LEU A 32 1.07 13.56 5.97
N VAL A 33 0.09 12.66 5.90
CA VAL A 33 -0.39 11.92 7.08
C VAL A 33 0.75 11.09 7.67
N MET A 34 1.44 10.30 6.85
CA MET A 34 2.58 9.48 7.28
C MET A 34 3.70 10.33 7.91
N ARG A 35 3.95 11.53 7.38
CA ARG A 35 4.89 12.48 7.98
C ARG A 35 4.38 13.02 9.31
N GLY A 36 3.08 13.34 9.42
CA GLY A 36 2.44 13.88 10.62
C GLY A 36 2.55 12.92 11.81
N ILE A 37 2.40 11.61 11.57
CA ILE A 37 2.59 10.57 12.60
C ILE A 37 4.03 10.04 12.68
N ASN A 38 4.99 10.78 12.12
CA ASN A 38 6.44 10.54 12.22
C ASN A 38 6.93 9.19 11.65
N ILE A 39 6.16 8.55 10.77
CA ILE A 39 6.58 7.32 10.07
C ILE A 39 7.76 7.63 9.14
N MET A 40 7.65 8.67 8.33
CA MET A 40 8.58 8.94 7.24
C MET A 40 8.99 10.43 7.15
N PRO A 41 10.28 10.76 7.36
CA PRO A 41 10.80 12.12 7.26
C PRO A 41 11.03 12.56 5.80
N LEU A 42 9.94 12.78 5.06
CA LEU A 42 9.99 13.16 3.63
C LEU A 42 9.86 14.67 3.39
N ARG A 43 10.65 15.18 2.45
CA ARG A 43 10.60 16.54 1.91
C ARG A 43 10.26 16.49 0.42
N PHE A 44 9.20 17.21 0.05
CA PHE A 44 8.83 17.41 -1.35
C PHE A 44 9.69 18.54 -1.95
N LEU A 45 10.28 18.26 -3.11
CA LEU A 45 11.06 19.22 -3.89
C LEU A 45 10.15 19.96 -4.90
N ALA A 46 10.60 21.13 -5.34
CA ALA A 46 9.82 22.00 -6.23
C ALA A 46 9.70 21.46 -7.67
N ASP A 47 10.62 20.59 -8.06
CA ASP A 47 10.68 19.86 -9.34
C ASP A 47 9.78 18.61 -9.37
N GLY A 48 9.12 18.28 -8.26
CA GLY A 48 8.28 17.09 -8.11
C GLY A 48 9.02 15.85 -7.61
N GLY A 49 10.32 15.93 -7.34
CA GLY A 49 11.09 14.89 -6.66
C GLY A 49 10.84 14.86 -5.14
N VAL A 50 11.37 13.82 -4.48
CA VAL A 50 11.28 13.64 -3.03
C VAL A 50 12.66 13.35 -2.47
N THR A 51 12.98 13.96 -1.32
CA THR A 51 14.21 13.68 -0.60
C THR A 51 13.92 13.47 0.90
N CYS A 52 14.79 12.77 1.59
CA CYS A 52 14.70 12.64 3.04
C CYS A 52 15.27 13.87 3.76
N PHE A 53 14.82 14.07 5.00
CA PHE A 53 15.52 15.02 5.87
C PHE A 53 16.95 14.54 6.12
N ALA A 54 17.92 15.41 5.84
CA ALA A 54 19.30 15.15 6.22
C ALA A 54 19.35 14.92 7.75
N ALA A 55 20.11 13.92 8.19
CA ALA A 55 20.23 13.56 9.60
C ALA A 55 20.65 14.72 10.52
N ARG A 56 21.30 15.76 9.95
CA ARG A 56 21.70 16.99 10.63
C ARG A 56 20.77 18.20 10.40
N SER A 57 19.57 17.98 9.89
CA SER A 57 18.59 19.06 9.67
C SER A 57 17.77 19.35 10.94
N PRO A 58 17.29 20.60 11.13
CA PRO A 58 16.43 20.94 12.27
C PRO A 58 15.12 20.12 12.28
N LEU A 59 14.63 19.70 11.11
CA LEU A 59 13.48 18.82 10.99
C LEU A 59 13.77 17.39 11.47
N ALA A 60 14.98 16.87 11.21
CA ALA A 60 15.40 15.59 11.77
C ALA A 60 15.50 15.64 13.29
N ALA A 61 15.99 16.75 13.86
CA ALA A 61 16.01 16.96 15.31
C ALA A 61 14.59 17.02 15.89
N LEU A 62 13.64 17.70 15.22
CA LEU A 62 12.24 17.72 15.62
C LEU A 62 11.60 16.33 15.58
N SER A 63 11.81 15.57 14.49
CA SER A 63 11.34 14.19 14.37
C SER A 63 11.92 13.28 15.45
N ALA A 64 13.21 13.45 15.79
CA ALA A 64 13.85 12.72 16.88
C ALA A 64 13.26 13.08 18.25
N ALA A 65 13.01 14.36 18.51
CA ALA A 65 12.37 14.82 19.76
C ALA A 65 10.94 14.28 19.89
N LEU A 66 10.12 14.39 18.83
CA LEU A 66 8.77 13.84 18.83
C LEU A 66 8.76 12.33 19.02
N TRP A 67 9.67 11.62 18.37
CA TRP A 67 9.82 10.18 18.57
C TRP A 67 10.19 9.84 20.03
N ALA A 68 11.17 10.54 20.61
CA ALA A 68 11.57 10.33 22.00
C ALA A 68 10.40 10.56 22.97
N LEU A 69 9.59 11.59 22.74
CA LEU A 69 8.36 11.85 23.51
C LEU A 69 7.36 10.69 23.36
N THR A 70 7.07 10.24 22.13
CA THR A 70 6.15 9.11 21.89
C THR A 70 6.65 7.80 22.49
N VAL A 71 7.97 7.60 22.57
CA VAL A 71 8.57 6.42 23.20
C VAL A 71 8.46 6.47 24.72
N VAL A 72 8.70 7.63 25.33
CA VAL A 72 8.51 7.79 26.78
C VAL A 72 7.05 7.54 27.15
N ASP A 73 6.13 8.12 26.38
CA ASP A 73 4.69 7.93 26.58
C ASP A 73 4.28 6.45 26.38
N ALA A 74 4.80 5.81 25.33
CA ALA A 74 4.62 4.38 25.08
C ALA A 74 5.13 3.50 26.24
N LEU A 75 6.23 3.87 26.90
CA LEU A 75 6.75 3.13 28.06
C LEU A 75 5.84 3.27 29.28
N VAL A 76 5.23 4.45 29.47
CA VAL A 76 4.22 4.66 30.52
C VAL A 76 3.01 3.79 30.25
N GLU A 77 2.47 3.84 29.03
CA GLU A 77 1.33 3.02 28.62
C GLU A 77 1.63 1.51 28.77
N VAL A 78 2.82 1.05 28.35
CA VAL A 78 3.24 -0.35 28.55
C VAL A 78 3.21 -0.74 30.02
N ARG A 79 3.67 0.12 30.92
CA ARG A 79 3.66 -0.13 32.36
C ARG A 79 2.23 -0.19 32.91
N GLU A 80 1.37 0.75 32.53
CA GLU A 80 -0.03 0.81 32.97
C GLU A 80 -0.79 -0.45 32.51
N ARG A 81 -0.70 -0.77 31.21
CA ARG A 81 -1.35 -1.94 30.61
C ARG A 81 -0.82 -3.26 31.17
N ALA A 82 0.49 -3.36 31.44
CA ALA A 82 1.05 -4.56 32.09
C ALA A 82 0.49 -4.75 33.52
N GLY A 83 0.19 -3.66 34.23
CA GLY A 83 -0.52 -3.70 35.52
C GLY A 83 -1.94 -4.25 35.36
N LEU A 84 -2.68 -3.74 34.36
CA LEU A 84 -4.04 -4.19 34.05
C LEU A 84 -4.08 -5.67 33.62
N VAL A 85 -3.12 -6.14 32.82
CA VAL A 85 -3.02 -7.56 32.43
C VAL A 85 -2.81 -8.45 33.66
N ARG A 86 -1.98 -8.03 34.62
CA ARG A 86 -1.73 -8.80 35.85
C ARG A 86 -2.93 -8.80 36.80
N GLY A 87 -3.74 -7.74 36.77
CA GLY A 87 -4.93 -7.58 37.59
C GLY A 87 -6.23 -8.03 36.92
N ALA A 88 -6.19 -8.48 35.67
CA ALA A 88 -7.37 -8.84 34.90
C ALA A 88 -8.09 -10.03 35.56
N ALA A 89 -9.37 -9.83 35.89
CA ALA A 89 -10.23 -10.88 36.43
C ALA A 89 -10.63 -11.86 35.32
N GLU A 90 -10.84 -11.34 34.11
CA GLU A 90 -11.28 -12.10 32.95
C GLU A 90 -10.17 -12.23 31.91
N PHE A 91 -10.19 -13.35 31.19
CA PHE A 91 -9.20 -13.63 30.17
C PHE A 91 -9.33 -12.69 28.96
N SER A 92 -10.57 -12.35 28.57
CA SER A 92 -10.87 -11.42 27.48
C SER A 92 -10.31 -10.02 27.76
N ASP A 93 -10.44 -9.53 28.99
CA ASP A 93 -9.81 -8.28 29.43
C ASP A 93 -8.29 -8.33 29.25
N ALA A 94 -7.63 -9.40 29.69
CA ALA A 94 -6.19 -9.56 29.53
C ALA A 94 -5.77 -9.55 28.04
N VAL A 95 -6.51 -10.25 27.19
CA VAL A 95 -6.27 -10.27 25.73
C VAL A 95 -6.43 -8.88 25.12
N PHE A 96 -7.46 -8.14 25.53
CA PHE A 96 -7.71 -6.78 25.04
C PHE A 96 -6.56 -5.84 25.42
N GLN A 97 -6.06 -5.91 26.66
CA GLN A 97 -4.90 -5.11 27.08
C GLN A 97 -3.61 -5.51 26.33
N ILE A 98 -3.41 -6.81 26.07
CA ILE A 98 -2.27 -7.31 25.26
C ILE A 98 -2.35 -6.77 23.83
N PHE A 99 -3.54 -6.66 23.25
CA PHE A 99 -3.72 -6.06 21.93
C PHE A 99 -3.28 -4.59 21.90
N PHE A 100 -3.60 -3.79 22.92
CA PHE A 100 -3.10 -2.41 23.01
C PHE A 100 -1.58 -2.34 23.11
N LEU A 101 -0.94 -3.23 23.87
CA LEU A 101 0.53 -3.35 23.91
C LEU A 101 1.10 -3.64 22.51
N MET A 102 0.42 -4.52 21.76
CA MET A 102 0.73 -4.82 20.37
C MET A 102 0.38 -3.67 19.41
N LEU A 103 -0.45 -2.69 19.76
CA LEU A 103 -0.57 -1.48 18.95
C LEU A 103 0.61 -0.53 19.21
N VAL A 104 1.01 -0.34 20.46
CA VAL A 104 2.04 0.65 20.86
C VAL A 104 3.44 0.31 20.33
N HIS A 105 3.75 -0.97 20.11
CA HIS A 105 5.12 -1.39 19.79
C HIS A 105 5.73 -0.75 18.51
N HIS A 106 4.90 -0.33 17.55
CA HIS A 106 5.37 0.30 16.31
C HIS A 106 6.15 1.61 16.58
N HIS A 107 5.85 2.31 17.68
CA HIS A 107 6.58 3.50 18.10
C HIS A 107 8.06 3.20 18.38
N PHE A 108 8.38 2.05 18.98
CA PHE A 108 9.76 1.64 19.23
C PHE A 108 10.49 1.28 17.93
N LEU A 109 9.79 0.70 16.96
CA LEU A 109 10.37 0.21 15.70
C LEU A 109 10.46 1.28 14.61
N THR A 110 9.85 2.45 14.82
CA THR A 110 9.79 3.53 13.82
C THR A 110 11.17 3.94 13.28
N PRO A 111 12.22 4.18 14.10
CA PRO A 111 13.54 4.54 13.57
C PRO A 111 14.23 3.37 12.85
N VAL A 112 14.06 2.15 13.37
CA VAL A 112 14.76 0.96 12.88
C VAL A 112 14.22 0.51 11.53
N LEU A 113 12.90 0.52 11.37
CA LEU A 113 12.23 0.08 10.15
C LEU A 113 11.96 1.26 9.21
N HIS A 114 11.20 2.25 9.65
CA HIS A 114 10.66 3.26 8.75
C HIS A 114 11.67 4.34 8.39
N TRP A 115 12.43 4.89 9.35
CA TRP A 115 13.42 5.92 9.02
C TRP A 115 14.60 5.36 8.23
N ARG A 116 14.99 4.11 8.52
CA ARG A 116 16.02 3.40 7.74
C ARG A 116 15.56 3.15 6.30
N ALA A 117 14.27 2.86 6.07
CA ALA A 117 13.70 2.68 4.74
C ALA A 117 13.43 4.00 4.00
N ALA A 118 13.36 5.13 4.70
CA ALA A 118 12.96 6.40 4.13
C ALA A 118 13.83 6.87 2.94
N PRO A 119 15.17 6.79 2.96
CA PRO A 119 16.00 7.22 1.83
C PRO A 119 15.69 6.43 0.55
N ALA A 120 15.67 5.09 0.64
CA ALA A 120 15.34 4.23 -0.48
C ALA A 120 13.91 4.47 -0.99
N PHE A 121 12.99 4.84 -0.10
CA PHE A 121 11.62 5.19 -0.46
C PHE A 121 11.53 6.56 -1.17
N ALA A 122 12.34 7.54 -0.75
CA ALA A 122 12.42 8.83 -1.43
C ALA A 122 13.02 8.71 -2.84
N ASP A 123 14.05 7.87 -2.99
CA ASP A 123 14.64 7.53 -4.29
C ASP A 123 13.60 6.86 -5.18
N TYR A 124 12.84 5.90 -4.65
CA TYR A 124 11.74 5.25 -5.37
C TYR A 124 10.67 6.24 -5.89
N LEU A 125 10.26 7.21 -5.07
CA LEU A 125 9.32 8.24 -5.50
C LEU A 125 9.91 9.17 -6.57
N SER A 126 11.22 9.34 -6.59
CA SER A 126 11.94 10.11 -7.61
C SER A 126 12.10 9.30 -8.91
N ASP A 127 12.35 8.00 -8.83
CA ASP A 127 12.38 7.10 -10.00
C ASP A 127 11.04 7.12 -10.77
N TRP A 128 9.92 7.27 -10.06
CA TRP A 128 8.61 7.45 -10.69
C TRP A 128 8.52 8.72 -11.54
N LYS A 129 9.13 9.81 -11.07
CA LYS A 129 9.19 11.05 -11.84
C LYS A 129 10.04 10.85 -13.10
N ASP A 130 11.22 10.24 -12.96
CA ASP A 130 12.11 9.95 -14.10
C ASP A 130 11.43 9.05 -15.14
N TYR A 131 10.64 8.07 -14.67
CA TYR A 131 9.81 7.25 -15.53
C TYR A 131 8.71 8.05 -16.25
N GLN A 132 8.00 8.94 -15.55
CA GLN A 132 6.98 9.80 -16.17
C GLN A 132 7.59 10.76 -17.21
N ASP A 133 8.78 11.29 -16.94
CA ASP A 133 9.52 12.17 -17.84
C ASP A 133 10.02 11.38 -19.08
N THR A 134 10.53 10.16 -18.89
CA THR A 134 10.92 9.23 -19.98
C THR A 134 9.71 8.83 -20.83
N TYR A 135 8.58 8.54 -20.20
CA TYR A 135 7.33 8.21 -20.89
C TYR A 135 6.87 9.35 -21.79
N LEU A 136 6.92 10.59 -21.30
CA LEU A 136 6.58 11.78 -22.08
C LEU A 136 7.53 11.95 -23.27
N ALA A 137 8.84 11.73 -23.06
CA ALA A 137 9.83 11.84 -24.13
C ALA A 137 9.62 10.81 -25.25
N VAL A 138 9.23 9.58 -24.90
CA VAL A 138 9.02 8.49 -25.87
C VAL A 138 7.68 8.60 -26.60
N THR A 139 6.58 8.82 -25.87
CA THR A 139 5.22 8.79 -26.43
C THR A 139 4.74 10.16 -26.91
N GLY A 140 5.41 11.24 -26.49
CA GLY A 140 4.95 12.62 -26.70
C GLY A 140 3.69 12.97 -25.89
N ARG A 141 3.19 12.06 -25.05
CA ARG A 141 1.99 12.21 -24.23
C ARG A 141 2.33 12.10 -22.75
N PRO A 142 1.74 12.93 -21.88
CA PRO A 142 2.02 12.84 -20.46
C PRO A 142 1.36 11.63 -19.82
N LEU A 143 2.08 10.92 -18.95
CA LEU A 143 1.53 9.85 -18.13
C LEU A 143 0.77 10.42 -16.93
N ARG A 144 -0.57 10.44 -17.01
CA ARG A 144 -1.46 10.86 -15.94
C ARG A 144 -1.89 9.64 -15.12
N LEU A 145 -1.51 9.59 -13.84
CA LEU A 145 -1.83 8.46 -12.97
C LEU A 145 -3.23 8.60 -12.36
N GLY A 146 -3.69 9.82 -12.11
CA GLY A 146 -5.08 10.09 -11.70
C GLY A 146 -5.45 9.56 -10.31
N VAL A 147 -4.46 9.36 -9.43
CA VAL A 147 -4.63 8.78 -8.09
C VAL A 147 -4.81 9.82 -6.99
N ARG A 148 -4.60 11.11 -7.29
CA ARG A 148 -4.80 12.21 -6.32
C ARG A 148 -6.16 12.23 -5.59
N PRO A 149 -7.33 12.07 -6.24
CA PRO A 149 -8.61 12.07 -5.52
C PRO A 149 -8.71 10.87 -4.58
N LEU A 150 -8.26 9.69 -5.00
CA LEU A 150 -8.20 8.49 -4.16
C LEU A 150 -7.26 8.71 -2.97
N ALA A 151 -6.07 9.27 -3.20
CA ALA A 151 -5.11 9.58 -2.14
C ALA A 151 -5.66 10.59 -1.13
N SER A 152 -6.39 11.60 -1.59
CA SER A 152 -7.03 12.60 -0.72
C SER A 152 -8.12 11.96 0.12
N HIS A 153 -8.99 11.15 -0.48
CA HIS A 153 -10.06 10.46 0.22
C HIS A 153 -9.51 9.47 1.27
N LYS A 154 -8.57 8.61 0.87
CA LYS A 154 -7.95 7.62 1.76
C LYS A 154 -7.13 8.27 2.86
N GLY A 155 -6.38 9.33 2.55
CA GLY A 155 -5.63 10.10 3.55
C GLY A 155 -6.54 10.76 4.58
N ALA A 156 -7.65 11.35 4.14
CA ALA A 156 -8.64 11.92 5.06
C ALA A 156 -9.31 10.84 5.91
N ALA A 157 -9.72 9.72 5.31
CA ALA A 157 -10.33 8.59 6.03
C ALA A 157 -9.37 7.97 7.08
N ALA A 158 -8.09 7.84 6.75
CA ALA A 158 -7.05 7.31 7.63
C ALA A 158 -6.81 8.16 8.89
N VAL A 159 -7.25 9.43 8.90
CA VAL A 159 -7.21 10.30 10.08
C VAL A 159 -8.59 10.39 10.74
N ALA A 160 -9.64 10.62 9.94
CA ALA A 160 -10.98 10.85 10.45
C ALA A 160 -11.55 9.63 11.19
N VAL A 161 -11.39 8.41 10.66
CA VAL A 161 -11.93 7.19 11.29
C VAL A 161 -11.23 6.91 12.64
N PRO A 162 -9.89 6.88 12.73
CA PRO A 162 -9.20 6.78 14.02
C PRO A 162 -9.54 7.89 15.01
N LEU A 163 -9.71 9.13 14.54
CA LEU A 163 -10.08 10.25 15.40
C LEU A 163 -11.47 10.04 16.02
N LEU A 164 -12.45 9.64 15.22
CA LEU A 164 -13.79 9.31 15.72
C LEU A 164 -13.75 8.17 16.73
N LEU A 165 -12.97 7.12 16.45
CA LEU A 165 -12.78 5.99 17.37
C LEU A 165 -12.12 6.43 18.69
N ALA A 166 -11.08 7.26 18.62
CA ALA A 166 -10.38 7.77 19.79
C ALA A 166 -11.31 8.64 20.67
N VAL A 167 -12.11 9.51 20.04
CA VAL A 167 -13.12 10.31 20.75
C VAL A 167 -14.18 9.40 21.38
N ALA A 168 -14.66 8.39 20.68
CA ALA A 168 -15.61 7.43 21.23
C ALA A 168 -15.03 6.72 22.46
N LEU A 169 -13.80 6.20 22.36
CA LEU A 169 -13.12 5.52 23.47
C LEU A 169 -12.88 6.44 24.68
N LEU A 170 -12.59 7.72 24.46
CA LEU A 170 -12.43 8.70 25.54
C LEU A 170 -13.75 8.96 26.27
N LEU A 171 -14.88 8.91 25.55
CA LEU A 171 -16.21 9.18 26.11
C LEU A 171 -16.85 7.95 26.77
N THR A 172 -16.47 6.73 26.37
CA THR A 172 -17.14 5.49 26.81
C THR A 172 -16.36 4.64 27.80
N PHE A 173 -15.03 4.72 27.82
CA PHE A 173 -14.21 3.89 28.72
C PHE A 173 -13.72 4.70 29.93
N ASP A 174 -14.32 4.42 31.09
CA ASP A 174 -13.87 4.94 32.37
C ASP A 174 -12.42 4.49 32.64
N GLY A 175 -11.54 5.47 32.90
CA GLY A 175 -10.11 5.25 33.13
C GLY A 175 -9.22 5.48 31.90
N ASN A 176 -9.78 5.82 30.74
CA ASN A 176 -8.98 6.19 29.58
C ASN A 176 -8.44 7.63 29.73
N ASN A 177 -7.12 7.77 29.88
CA ASN A 177 -6.46 9.06 30.01
C ASN A 177 -6.23 9.73 28.63
N TRP A 178 -6.01 11.04 28.63
CA TRP A 178 -5.75 11.80 27.40
C TRP A 178 -4.51 11.29 26.65
N HIS A 179 -3.47 10.86 27.37
CA HIS A 179 -2.23 10.34 26.77
C HIS A 179 -2.46 8.98 26.08
N ASN A 180 -3.15 8.05 26.74
CA ASN A 180 -3.55 6.75 26.16
C ASN A 180 -4.42 6.92 24.91
N THR A 181 -5.32 7.91 24.93
CA THR A 181 -6.15 8.26 23.77
C THR A 181 -5.31 8.81 22.62
N LEU A 182 -4.31 9.65 22.90
CA LEU A 182 -3.43 10.22 21.89
C LEU A 182 -2.53 9.15 21.24
N LEU A 183 -1.92 8.28 22.05
CA LEU A 183 -1.13 7.14 21.56
C LEU A 183 -1.99 6.18 20.74
N GLY A 184 -3.18 5.84 21.24
CA GLY A 184 -4.15 5.01 20.52
C GLY A 184 -4.55 5.61 19.18
N LEU A 185 -4.78 6.92 19.13
CA LEU A 185 -5.05 7.65 17.88
C LEU A 185 -3.88 7.54 16.91
N MET A 186 -2.65 7.79 17.36
CA MET A 186 -1.46 7.67 16.50
C MET A 186 -1.29 6.24 15.95
N ALA A 187 -1.47 5.23 16.81
CA ALA A 187 -1.38 3.83 16.42
C ALA A 187 -2.49 3.41 15.42
N ALA A 188 -3.72 3.86 15.64
CA ALA A 188 -4.84 3.59 14.74
C ALA A 188 -4.67 4.32 13.39
N THR A 189 -4.16 5.56 13.38
CA THR A 189 -3.79 6.26 12.14
C THR A 189 -2.65 5.56 11.42
N PHE A 190 -1.65 5.05 12.14
CA PHE A 190 -0.60 4.20 11.56
C PHE A 190 -1.21 2.97 10.90
N HIS A 191 -2.12 2.28 11.58
CA HIS A 191 -2.77 1.08 11.06
C HIS A 191 -3.59 1.37 9.79
N ALA A 192 -4.29 2.50 9.71
CA ALA A 192 -5.12 2.87 8.56
C ALA A 192 -4.33 3.41 7.36
N VAL A 193 -3.18 4.09 7.58
CA VAL A 193 -2.45 4.77 6.51
C VAL A 193 -1.63 3.82 5.64
N ILE A 194 -1.06 2.76 6.21
CA ILE A 194 -0.25 1.77 5.48
C ILE A 194 -1.03 1.04 4.37
N PRO A 195 -2.21 0.43 4.62
CA PRO A 195 -3.00 -0.23 3.57
C PRO A 195 -3.54 0.79 2.56
N SER A 196 -3.92 1.99 3.02
CA SER A 196 -4.34 3.10 2.16
C SER A 196 -3.24 3.49 1.17
N PHE A 197 -2.00 3.55 1.62
CA PHE A 197 -0.84 3.78 0.77
C PHE A 197 -0.71 2.68 -0.30
N TRP A 198 -0.76 1.41 0.10
CA TRP A 198 -0.61 0.28 -0.83
C TRP A 198 -1.70 0.26 -1.88
N ASP A 199 -2.94 0.58 -1.51
CA ASP A 199 -4.07 0.67 -2.43
C ASP A 199 -3.89 1.77 -3.49
N VAL A 200 -3.44 2.96 -3.07
CA VAL A 200 -3.14 4.07 -3.99
C VAL A 200 -1.97 3.74 -4.90
N LEU A 201 -0.89 3.18 -4.36
CA LEU A 201 0.28 2.81 -5.16
C LEU A 201 -0.07 1.73 -6.18
N GLY A 202 -0.81 0.70 -5.76
CA GLY A 202 -1.26 -0.35 -6.66
C GLY A 202 -2.14 0.18 -7.78
N THR A 203 -3.03 1.14 -7.47
CA THR A 203 -3.86 1.82 -8.47
C THR A 203 -3.01 2.65 -9.44
N ALA A 204 -1.96 3.33 -8.97
CA ALA A 204 -1.06 4.09 -9.83
C ALA A 204 -0.35 3.20 -10.87
N VAL A 205 0.14 2.03 -10.45
CA VAL A 205 0.79 1.05 -11.35
C VAL A 205 -0.21 0.47 -12.35
N VAL A 206 -1.43 0.15 -11.92
CA VAL A 206 -2.50 -0.33 -12.80
C VAL A 206 -2.81 0.73 -13.87
N ASN A 207 -3.07 1.97 -13.46
CA ASN A 207 -3.38 3.06 -14.39
C ASN A 207 -2.21 3.33 -15.36
N ALA A 208 -0.97 3.24 -14.89
CA ALA A 208 0.21 3.36 -15.75
C ALA A 208 0.30 2.24 -16.79
N SER A 209 0.05 0.99 -16.38
CA SER A 209 0.09 -0.17 -17.27
C SER A 209 -1.04 -0.13 -18.31
N ASP A 210 -2.25 0.23 -17.88
CA ASP A 210 -3.41 0.35 -18.77
C ASP A 210 -3.20 1.46 -19.78
N THR A 211 -2.66 2.61 -19.35
CA THR A 211 -2.34 3.72 -20.26
C THR A 211 -1.24 3.35 -21.26
N LEU A 212 -0.20 2.64 -20.81
CA LEU A 212 0.86 2.12 -21.69
C LEU A 212 0.28 1.15 -22.73
N SER A 213 -0.56 0.20 -22.30
CA SER A 213 -1.17 -0.80 -23.17
C SER A 213 -2.10 -0.18 -24.19
N ARG A 214 -2.93 0.79 -23.78
CA ARG A 214 -3.80 1.56 -24.67
C ARG A 214 -3.03 2.37 -25.70
N HIS A 215 -2.00 3.10 -25.30
CA HIS A 215 -1.22 3.89 -26.25
C HIS A 215 -0.44 3.00 -27.23
N LEU A 216 0.04 1.84 -26.77
CA LEU A 216 0.60 0.82 -27.65
C LEU A 216 -0.46 0.35 -28.67
N GLU A 217 -1.66 0.01 -28.22
CA GLU A 217 -2.77 -0.41 -29.08
C GLU A 217 -3.15 0.68 -30.11
N GLU A 218 -3.31 1.92 -29.66
CA GLU A 218 -3.62 3.07 -30.51
C GLU A 218 -2.53 3.29 -31.57
N GLU A 219 -1.25 3.28 -31.21
CA GLU A 219 -0.16 3.45 -32.18
C GLU A 219 -0.05 2.30 -33.18
N VAL A 220 -0.43 1.10 -32.76
CA VAL A 220 -0.35 -0.13 -33.57
C VAL A 220 -1.53 -0.26 -34.53
N PHE A 221 -2.75 0.03 -34.09
CA PHE A 221 -3.96 -0.20 -34.86
C PHE A 221 -4.52 1.06 -35.52
N ALA A 222 -4.28 2.26 -34.99
CA ALA A 222 -4.78 3.51 -35.61
C ALA A 222 -3.97 3.92 -36.86
N ALA A 223 -2.75 3.40 -37.05
CA ALA A 223 -1.88 3.81 -38.15
C ALA A 223 -2.18 3.15 -39.51
N GLY A 224 -3.06 2.14 -39.60
CA GLY A 224 -3.36 1.44 -40.86
C GLY A 224 -2.14 0.79 -41.56
N GLY A 225 -0.97 0.81 -40.90
CA GLY A 225 0.32 0.32 -41.38
C GLY A 225 1.08 -0.34 -40.23
N ALA A 226 1.98 -1.25 -40.56
CA ALA A 226 2.78 -1.96 -39.55
C ALA A 226 3.65 -0.95 -38.78
N PRO A 227 3.62 -0.95 -37.43
CA PRO A 227 4.38 -0.02 -36.62
C PRO A 227 5.88 -0.17 -36.86
N GLU A 228 6.62 0.93 -36.72
CA GLU A 228 8.07 0.90 -36.85
C GLU A 228 8.69 0.02 -35.75
N PRO A 229 9.64 -0.89 -36.07
CA PRO A 229 10.27 -1.74 -35.06
C PRO A 229 10.88 -0.97 -33.88
N GLY A 230 11.40 0.24 -34.14
CA GLY A 230 11.94 1.14 -33.10
C GLY A 230 10.89 1.56 -32.06
N ARG A 231 9.62 1.70 -32.46
CA ARG A 231 8.52 2.04 -31.54
C ARG A 231 8.19 0.89 -30.61
N VAL A 232 8.07 -0.32 -31.15
CA VAL A 232 7.83 -1.53 -30.32
C VAL A 232 8.95 -1.71 -29.29
N ARG A 233 10.21 -1.47 -29.69
CA ARG A 233 11.34 -1.47 -28.77
C ARG A 233 11.20 -0.41 -27.66
N ALA A 234 10.83 0.82 -28.01
CA ALA A 234 10.66 1.89 -27.04
C ALA A 234 9.54 1.57 -26.02
N TYR A 235 8.42 1.01 -26.47
CA TYR A 235 7.34 0.54 -25.59
C TYR A 235 7.76 -0.64 -24.70
N ARG A 236 8.62 -1.53 -25.21
CA ARG A 236 9.23 -2.60 -24.39
C ARG A 236 10.09 -2.02 -23.27
N ASP A 237 10.90 -1.02 -23.57
CA ASP A 237 11.78 -0.41 -22.57
C ASP A 237 10.97 0.37 -21.52
N LEU A 238 9.88 1.05 -21.91
CA LEU A 238 8.91 1.63 -20.97
C LEU A 238 8.24 0.55 -20.10
N TRP A 239 7.80 -0.55 -20.69
CA TRP A 239 7.21 -1.66 -19.95
C TRP A 239 8.17 -2.25 -18.93
N LEU A 240 9.45 -2.41 -19.30
CA LEU A 240 10.50 -2.87 -18.41
C LEU A 240 10.71 -1.91 -17.23
N GLY A 241 10.72 -0.60 -17.49
CA GLY A 241 10.81 0.42 -16.44
C GLY A 241 9.62 0.36 -15.47
N LEU A 242 8.39 0.20 -15.97
CA LEU A 242 7.22 0.06 -15.12
C LEU A 242 7.26 -1.21 -14.27
N ARG A 243 7.70 -2.33 -14.86
CA ARG A 243 7.92 -3.58 -14.15
C ARG A 243 8.94 -3.41 -13.02
N GLU A 244 10.06 -2.77 -13.31
CA GLU A 244 11.11 -2.53 -12.32
C GLU A 244 10.59 -1.66 -11.16
N LEU A 245 9.81 -0.61 -11.45
CA LEU A 245 9.15 0.19 -10.42
C LEU A 245 8.20 -0.65 -9.55
N ALA A 246 7.37 -1.51 -10.16
CA ALA A 246 6.46 -2.37 -9.42
C ALA A 246 7.19 -3.37 -8.51
N GLU A 247 8.30 -3.95 -8.97
CA GLU A 247 9.14 -4.87 -8.19
C GLU A 247 9.92 -4.13 -7.06
N ARG A 248 10.44 -2.93 -7.35
CA ARG A 248 11.16 -2.09 -6.38
C ARG A 248 10.28 -1.59 -5.24
N ALA A 249 8.98 -1.40 -5.46
CA ALA A 249 8.03 -1.00 -4.41
C ALA A 249 8.11 -1.89 -3.16
N THR A 250 8.18 -3.20 -3.35
CA THR A 250 8.34 -4.17 -2.26
C THR A 250 9.77 -4.35 -1.78
N ALA A 251 10.78 -4.02 -2.61
CA ALA A 251 12.18 -4.10 -2.19
C ALA A 251 12.54 -2.96 -1.23
N THR A 252 12.06 -1.74 -1.49
CA THR A 252 12.35 -0.55 -0.69
C THR A 252 11.59 -0.53 0.63
N TRP A 253 10.33 -0.99 0.62
CA TRP A 253 9.46 -0.94 1.81
C TRP A 253 9.06 -2.31 2.36
N GLY A 254 9.73 -3.37 1.90
CA GLY A 254 9.39 -4.75 2.23
C GLY A 254 9.42 -5.06 3.72
N ALA A 255 10.42 -4.57 4.46
CA ALA A 255 10.53 -4.82 5.90
C ALA A 255 9.35 -4.22 6.68
N CYS A 256 8.96 -2.99 6.33
CA CYS A 256 7.81 -2.32 6.92
C CYS A 256 6.51 -3.07 6.60
N THR A 257 6.34 -3.55 5.36
CA THR A 257 5.16 -4.33 4.96
C THR A 257 5.10 -5.70 5.63
N ILE A 258 6.21 -6.42 5.76
CA ILE A 258 6.25 -7.70 6.50
C ILE A 258 5.87 -7.48 7.95
N HIS A 259 6.49 -6.49 8.59
CA HIS A 259 6.20 -6.14 9.97
C HIS A 259 4.72 -5.80 10.16
N TYR A 260 4.17 -4.96 9.27
CA TYR A 260 2.76 -4.60 9.29
C TYR A 260 1.83 -5.82 9.14
N LEU A 261 2.08 -6.69 8.15
CA LEU A 261 1.29 -7.89 7.94
C LEU A 261 1.36 -8.85 9.14
N LEU A 262 2.54 -8.97 9.77
CA LEU A 262 2.68 -9.75 11.00
C LEU A 262 1.78 -9.19 12.11
N CYS A 263 1.77 -7.87 12.30
CA CYS A 263 0.91 -7.22 13.28
C CYS A 263 -0.59 -7.47 13.00
N CYS A 264 -1.03 -7.37 11.74
CA CYS A 264 -2.43 -7.66 11.39
C CYS A 264 -2.79 -9.12 11.67
N VAL A 265 -1.93 -10.08 11.31
CA VAL A 265 -2.18 -11.51 11.58
C VAL A 265 -2.20 -11.81 13.07
N SER A 266 -1.29 -11.22 13.85
CA SER A 266 -1.29 -11.31 15.31
C SER A 266 -2.54 -10.69 15.92
N ALA A 267 -3.02 -9.56 15.41
CA ALA A 267 -4.26 -8.92 15.83
C ALA A 267 -5.46 -9.84 15.63
N VAL A 268 -5.57 -10.47 14.46
CA VAL A 268 -6.66 -11.42 14.14
C VAL A 268 -6.60 -12.64 15.06
N LEU A 269 -5.41 -13.19 15.30
CA LEU A 269 -5.24 -14.34 16.19
C LEU A 269 -5.67 -14.01 17.62
N LEU A 270 -5.15 -12.91 18.18
CA LEU A 270 -5.41 -12.50 19.57
C LEU A 270 -6.90 -12.15 19.77
N ASN A 271 -7.43 -11.25 18.95
CA ASN A 271 -8.83 -10.81 19.09
C ASN A 271 -9.81 -11.90 18.68
N GLY A 272 -9.48 -12.74 17.70
CA GLY A 272 -10.28 -13.91 17.36
C GLY A 272 -10.37 -14.90 18.53
N PHE A 273 -9.26 -15.12 19.25
CA PHE A 273 -9.29 -15.98 20.44
C PHE A 273 -10.05 -15.35 21.60
N GLY A 274 -9.86 -14.04 21.84
CA GLY A 274 -10.62 -13.29 22.85
C GLY A 274 -12.12 -13.34 22.58
N LEU A 275 -12.54 -13.13 21.33
CA LEU A 275 -13.93 -13.21 20.90
C LEU A 275 -14.53 -14.60 21.14
N MET A 276 -13.77 -15.67 20.83
CA MET A 276 -14.22 -17.03 21.08
C MET A 276 -14.31 -17.36 22.57
N ALA A 277 -13.39 -16.84 23.39
CA ALA A 277 -13.45 -17.00 24.84
C ALA A 277 -14.72 -16.34 25.41
N GLU A 278 -15.01 -15.11 24.99
CA GLU A 278 -16.20 -14.37 25.39
C GLU A 278 -17.50 -15.07 24.93
N ALA A 279 -17.52 -15.57 23.70
CA ALA A 279 -18.66 -16.33 23.17
C ALA A 279 -18.96 -17.60 23.97
N THR A 280 -17.98 -18.17 24.68
CA THR A 280 -18.20 -19.33 25.55
C THR A 280 -18.77 -18.98 26.93
N GLU A 281 -18.83 -17.71 27.30
CA GLU A 281 -19.37 -17.23 28.59
C GLU A 281 -20.88 -16.98 28.54
N GLY A 282 -21.47 -16.90 27.35
CA GLY A 282 -22.92 -16.95 27.16
C GLY A 282 -23.60 -15.64 27.58
N ALA A 283 -24.47 -15.69 28.60
CA ALA A 283 -25.33 -14.58 29.00
C ALA A 283 -24.62 -13.45 29.76
N ASP A 284 -23.43 -13.72 30.34
CA ASP A 284 -22.64 -12.75 31.09
C ASP A 284 -21.60 -12.03 30.22
N ALA A 285 -21.61 -12.27 28.89
CA ALA A 285 -20.64 -11.71 27.96
C ALA A 285 -20.72 -10.18 27.90
N ASN A 286 -19.55 -9.53 27.98
CA ASN A 286 -19.39 -8.11 27.77
C ASN A 286 -19.54 -7.77 26.27
N LEU A 287 -20.78 -7.47 25.87
CA LEU A 287 -21.13 -7.20 24.47
C LEU A 287 -20.28 -6.08 23.84
N LEU A 288 -19.93 -5.05 24.62
CA LEU A 288 -19.08 -3.97 24.15
C LEU A 288 -17.68 -4.49 23.79
N MET A 289 -17.06 -5.27 24.68
CA MET A 289 -15.76 -5.88 24.46
C MET A 289 -15.75 -6.84 23.27
N ALA A 290 -16.75 -7.73 23.21
CA ALA A 290 -16.92 -8.68 22.10
C ALA A 290 -17.05 -7.94 20.75
N SER A 291 -17.84 -6.86 20.72
CA SER A 291 -18.03 -6.06 19.50
C SER A 291 -16.73 -5.36 19.06
N ALA A 292 -15.94 -4.84 20.00
CA ALA A 292 -14.65 -4.21 19.71
C ALA A 292 -13.64 -5.23 19.15
N MET A 293 -13.52 -6.41 19.77
CA MET A 293 -12.64 -7.48 19.28
C MET A 293 -13.04 -7.98 17.89
N LEU A 294 -14.34 -8.09 17.61
CA LEU A 294 -14.84 -8.44 16.29
C LEU A 294 -14.47 -7.37 15.25
N LEU A 295 -14.70 -6.10 15.56
CA LEU A 295 -14.36 -4.99 14.67
C LEU A 295 -12.86 -4.96 14.35
N ILE A 296 -11.99 -5.10 15.36
CA ILE A 296 -10.54 -5.15 15.19
C ILE A 296 -10.13 -6.34 14.30
N THR A 297 -10.77 -7.49 14.50
CA THR A 297 -10.51 -8.70 13.71
C THR A 297 -10.87 -8.47 12.24
N VAL A 298 -12.07 -7.94 11.98
CA VAL A 298 -12.54 -7.64 10.61
C VAL A 298 -11.66 -6.57 9.96
N ASP A 299 -11.30 -5.51 10.68
CA ASP A 299 -10.41 -4.44 10.19
C ASP A 299 -9.03 -4.98 9.79
N SER A 300 -8.42 -5.79 10.66
CA SER A 300 -7.09 -6.38 10.42
C SER A 300 -7.08 -7.34 9.22
N LEU A 301 -8.17 -8.10 9.04
CA LEU A 301 -8.39 -8.94 7.85
C LEU A 301 -8.54 -8.09 6.59
N TRP A 302 -9.36 -7.05 6.65
CA TRP A 302 -9.59 -6.13 5.55
C TRP A 302 -8.29 -5.46 5.10
N HIS A 303 -7.49 -4.96 6.03
CA HIS A 303 -6.19 -4.38 5.73
C HIS A 303 -5.21 -5.37 5.08
N THR A 304 -5.15 -6.60 5.59
CA THR A 304 -4.35 -7.66 4.99
C THR A 304 -4.81 -7.93 3.55
N ALA A 305 -6.12 -7.92 3.30
CA ALA A 305 -6.70 -8.10 1.99
C ALA A 305 -6.39 -6.95 1.03
N VAL A 306 -6.43 -5.71 1.50
CA VAL A 306 -6.08 -4.53 0.70
C VAL A 306 -4.61 -4.57 0.27
N VAL A 307 -3.67 -4.86 1.18
CA VAL A 307 -2.23 -4.93 0.86
C VAL A 307 -1.93 -6.07 -0.13
N CYS A 308 -2.44 -7.27 0.15
CA CYS A 308 -2.25 -8.42 -0.74
C CYS A 308 -2.93 -8.23 -2.09
N GLY A 309 -4.11 -7.60 -2.09
CA GLY A 309 -4.89 -7.27 -3.28
C GLY A 309 -4.17 -6.23 -4.15
N ALA A 310 -3.60 -5.19 -3.56
CA ALA A 310 -2.80 -4.20 -4.29
C ALA A 310 -1.60 -4.85 -4.97
N GLY A 311 -0.82 -5.68 -4.25
CA GLY A 311 0.32 -6.41 -4.83
C GLY A 311 -0.11 -7.36 -5.96
N HIS A 312 -1.24 -8.05 -5.79
CA HIS A 312 -1.81 -8.91 -6.83
C HIS A 312 -2.20 -8.13 -8.09
N ARG A 313 -2.90 -6.99 -7.93
CA ARG A 313 -3.30 -6.13 -9.06
C ARG A 313 -2.08 -5.56 -9.79
N MET A 314 -1.05 -5.11 -9.07
CA MET A 314 0.22 -4.64 -9.65
C MET A 314 0.89 -5.72 -10.50
N ALA A 315 1.00 -6.93 -9.96
CA ALA A 315 1.61 -8.06 -10.67
C ALA A 315 0.82 -8.45 -11.92
N ALA A 316 -0.51 -8.45 -11.84
CA ALA A 316 -1.39 -8.81 -12.94
C ALA A 316 -1.44 -7.75 -14.06
N SER A 317 -1.51 -6.46 -13.70
CA SER A 317 -1.68 -5.37 -14.67
C SER A 317 -0.44 -5.18 -15.55
N VAL A 318 0.76 -5.30 -14.98
CA VAL A 318 2.01 -5.17 -15.75
C VAL A 318 2.11 -6.28 -16.81
N GLY A 319 1.51 -7.45 -16.63
CA GLY A 319 1.63 -8.55 -17.61
C GLY A 319 0.52 -8.65 -18.66
N GLY A 320 -0.71 -8.25 -18.33
CA GLY A 320 -1.92 -8.60 -19.10
C GLY A 320 -2.10 -7.80 -20.39
N GLY A 321 -2.40 -6.49 -20.26
CA GLY A 321 -2.86 -5.67 -21.39
C GLY A 321 -1.88 -5.61 -22.56
N ALA A 322 -0.61 -5.32 -22.29
CA ALA A 322 0.40 -5.23 -23.34
C ALA A 322 0.67 -6.60 -24.02
N ARG A 323 0.51 -7.72 -23.31
CA ARG A 323 0.63 -9.06 -23.91
C ARG A 323 -0.49 -9.33 -24.90
N ASP A 324 -1.72 -8.96 -24.57
CA ASP A 324 -2.88 -9.17 -25.44
C ASP A 324 -2.75 -8.37 -26.73
N VAL A 325 -2.30 -7.11 -26.64
CA VAL A 325 -2.01 -6.25 -27.79
C VAL A 325 -0.89 -6.83 -28.67
N LEU A 326 0.18 -7.37 -28.08
CA LEU A 326 1.28 -8.02 -28.82
C LEU A 326 0.88 -9.34 -29.48
N LEU A 327 0.00 -10.12 -28.85
CA LEU A 327 -0.55 -11.33 -29.45
C LEU A 327 -1.45 -11.00 -30.63
N ALA A 328 -2.28 -9.97 -30.52
CA ALA A 328 -3.09 -9.46 -31.63
C ALA A 328 -2.21 -8.98 -32.80
N MET A 329 -1.11 -8.28 -32.52
CA MET A 329 -0.13 -7.93 -33.58
C MET A 329 0.44 -9.14 -34.29
N ARG A 330 0.80 -10.19 -33.55
CA ARG A 330 1.39 -11.41 -34.12
C ARG A 330 0.40 -12.11 -35.06
N THR A 331 -0.87 -12.22 -34.68
CA THR A 331 -1.91 -12.89 -35.49
C THR A 331 -2.33 -12.05 -36.70
N SER A 332 -2.37 -10.71 -36.59
CA SER A 332 -2.60 -9.82 -37.73
C SER A 332 -1.46 -9.87 -38.77
N GLY A 333 -0.23 -10.13 -38.33
CA GLY A 333 0.93 -10.28 -39.23
C GLY A 333 0.94 -11.58 -40.05
N GLU A 334 0.32 -12.64 -39.56
CA GLU A 334 0.24 -13.96 -40.24
C GLU A 334 -0.89 -14.04 -41.28
N SER A 335 -1.91 -13.18 -41.18
CA SER A 335 -3.16 -13.26 -41.94
C SER A 335 -3.20 -12.42 -43.22
N SER A 336 -2.07 -11.88 -43.70
CA SER A 336 -1.99 -11.12 -44.96
C SER A 336 -1.35 -11.94 -46.10
N PRO A 337 -2.13 -12.71 -46.87
CA PRO A 337 -1.63 -13.42 -48.04
C PRO A 337 -1.54 -12.44 -49.22
N HIS A 338 -0.31 -12.31 -49.74
CA HIS A 338 0.05 -11.78 -51.05
C HIS A 338 0.12 -10.24 -51.26
N ARG A 339 1.26 -9.86 -51.89
CA ARG A 339 1.58 -8.64 -52.67
C ARG A 339 2.17 -7.44 -51.90
N ALA A 340 3.49 -7.45 -51.68
CA ALA A 340 4.45 -6.43 -52.17
C ALA A 340 5.85 -6.69 -51.59
N HIS A 341 6.78 -7.00 -52.50
CA HIS A 341 8.02 -7.78 -52.32
C HIS A 341 9.17 -7.08 -51.55
N ARG A 342 9.89 -7.89 -50.78
CA ARG A 342 11.30 -7.77 -50.32
C ARG A 342 11.69 -6.65 -49.33
N ALA A 343 11.36 -5.38 -49.56
CA ALA A 343 11.68 -4.32 -48.58
C ALA A 343 10.73 -4.36 -47.37
N ARG A 344 9.43 -4.58 -47.64
CA ARG A 344 8.39 -4.80 -46.62
C ARG A 344 8.63 -6.09 -45.82
N SER A 345 9.24 -7.10 -46.44
CA SER A 345 9.54 -8.39 -45.81
C SER A 345 10.66 -8.30 -44.75
N ARG A 346 11.71 -7.48 -44.97
CA ARG A 346 12.75 -7.24 -43.94
C ARG A 346 12.22 -6.45 -42.73
N SER A 347 11.41 -5.42 -42.97
CA SER A 347 10.79 -4.66 -41.89
C SER A 347 9.79 -5.50 -41.09
N LEU A 348 9.00 -6.34 -41.78
CA LEU A 348 8.03 -7.24 -41.14
C LEU A 348 8.72 -8.34 -40.32
N THR A 349 9.80 -8.93 -40.84
CA THR A 349 10.60 -9.92 -40.08
C THR A 349 11.28 -9.29 -38.87
N THR A 350 11.82 -8.07 -39.01
CA THR A 350 12.41 -7.32 -37.87
C THR A 350 11.36 -6.97 -36.81
N LEU A 351 10.15 -6.57 -37.25
CA LEU A 351 9.03 -6.30 -36.37
C LEU A 351 8.58 -7.57 -35.62
N GLN A 352 8.42 -8.69 -36.34
CA GLN A 352 8.07 -9.98 -35.74
C GLN A 352 9.14 -10.45 -34.74
N THR A 353 10.42 -10.22 -35.01
CA THR A 353 11.49 -10.55 -34.05
C THR A 353 11.43 -9.67 -32.80
N GLU A 354 11.13 -8.38 -32.92
CA GLU A 354 10.99 -7.48 -31.75
C GLU A 354 9.73 -7.82 -30.94
N VAL A 355 8.60 -8.10 -31.59
CA VAL A 355 7.37 -8.58 -30.92
C VAL A 355 7.61 -9.92 -30.22
N ALA A 356 8.29 -10.87 -30.88
CA ALA A 356 8.65 -12.14 -30.26
C ALA A 356 9.62 -11.96 -29.09
N SER A 357 10.59 -11.05 -29.20
CA SER A 357 11.50 -10.69 -28.10
C SER A 357 10.73 -10.09 -26.93
N PHE A 358 9.79 -9.18 -27.18
CA PHE A 358 8.98 -8.56 -26.14
C PHE A 358 8.10 -9.60 -25.44
N LEU A 359 7.37 -10.43 -26.19
CA LEU A 359 6.58 -11.53 -25.64
C LEU A 359 7.45 -12.51 -24.83
N LYS A 360 8.67 -12.82 -25.27
CA LYS A 360 9.60 -13.68 -24.53
C LYS A 360 9.98 -13.09 -23.18
N VAL A 361 10.19 -11.79 -23.10
CA VAL A 361 10.49 -11.11 -21.82
C VAL A 361 9.25 -11.11 -20.92
N MET A 362 8.05 -10.94 -21.48
CA MET A 362 6.78 -11.00 -20.75
C MET A 362 6.40 -12.40 -20.24
N GLN A 363 6.99 -13.47 -20.77
CA GLN A 363 6.78 -14.84 -20.25
C GLN A 363 7.22 -14.98 -18.79
N ARG A 364 8.15 -14.14 -18.31
CA ARG A 364 8.50 -14.08 -16.89
C ARG A 364 7.48 -13.22 -16.17
N PRO A 365 6.58 -13.80 -15.35
CA PRO A 365 5.57 -13.02 -14.66
C PRO A 365 6.23 -11.96 -13.80
N THR A 366 5.62 -10.78 -13.71
CA THR A 366 5.99 -9.78 -12.72
C THR A 366 5.57 -10.32 -11.36
N ILE A 367 6.53 -10.56 -10.48
CA ILE A 367 6.24 -11.10 -9.15
C ILE A 367 6.59 -10.04 -8.11
N VAL A 368 5.55 -9.50 -7.48
CA VAL A 368 5.71 -8.57 -6.36
C VAL A 368 5.98 -9.40 -5.10
N THR A 369 7.25 -9.47 -4.70
CA THR A 369 7.72 -10.26 -3.55
C THR A 369 8.34 -9.39 -2.46
N LEU A 370 8.05 -9.73 -1.21
CA LEU A 370 8.70 -9.17 -0.03
C LEU A 370 9.99 -9.96 0.23
N TYR A 371 11.14 -9.34 -0.05
CA TYR A 371 12.49 -9.94 0.06
C TYR A 371 12.66 -11.30 -0.63
N GLY A 372 11.85 -11.61 -1.65
CA GLY A 372 11.88 -12.92 -2.32
C GLY A 372 11.25 -14.08 -1.52
N PHE A 373 10.80 -13.85 -0.29
CA PHE A 373 10.21 -14.90 0.57
C PHE A 373 8.70 -14.99 0.45
N ILE A 374 8.01 -13.84 0.49
CA ILE A 374 6.54 -13.79 0.50
C ILE A 374 6.08 -13.13 -0.78
N THR A 375 5.22 -13.81 -1.55
CA THR A 375 4.59 -13.17 -2.70
C THR A 375 3.27 -12.54 -2.29
N LEU A 376 3.09 -11.26 -2.59
CA LEU A 376 1.82 -10.56 -2.37
C LEU A 376 0.78 -11.03 -3.38
N ARG A 377 -0.04 -12.01 -2.99
CA ARG A 377 -1.16 -12.54 -3.77
C ARG A 377 -2.37 -12.76 -2.87
N LEU A 378 -3.56 -12.78 -3.45
CA LEU A 378 -4.78 -13.15 -2.73
C LEU A 378 -4.71 -14.57 -2.14
N THR A 379 -3.94 -15.47 -2.74
CA THR A 379 -3.70 -16.82 -2.19
C THR A 379 -3.02 -16.79 -0.82
N LEU A 380 -2.22 -15.76 -0.52
CA LEU A 380 -1.60 -15.59 0.79
C LEU A 380 -2.68 -15.39 1.88
N ILE A 381 -3.74 -14.64 1.59
CA ILE A 381 -4.86 -14.43 2.51
C ILE A 381 -5.54 -15.77 2.81
N VAL A 382 -5.81 -16.56 1.77
CA VAL A 382 -6.45 -17.88 1.93
C VAL A 382 -5.60 -18.78 2.81
N THR A 383 -4.28 -18.81 2.59
CA THR A 383 -3.35 -19.58 3.44
C THR A 383 -3.34 -19.06 4.88
N ILE A 384 -3.31 -17.74 5.07
CA ILE A 384 -3.35 -17.13 6.41
C ILE A 384 -4.67 -17.48 7.12
N MET A 385 -5.81 -17.44 6.41
CA MET A 385 -7.12 -17.80 6.97
C MET A 385 -7.19 -19.27 7.38
N ASP A 386 -6.74 -20.18 6.51
CA ASP A 386 -6.66 -21.61 6.81
C ASP A 386 -5.87 -21.87 8.11
N LYS A 387 -4.70 -21.23 8.25
CA LYS A 387 -3.88 -21.37 9.46
C LYS A 387 -4.53 -20.73 10.68
N LEU A 388 -5.09 -19.53 10.55
CA LEU A 388 -5.75 -18.85 11.67
C LEU A 388 -6.96 -19.64 12.19
N VAL A 389 -7.82 -20.14 11.30
CA VAL A 389 -8.95 -20.99 11.69
C VAL A 389 -8.46 -22.25 12.37
N THR A 390 -7.44 -22.92 11.82
CA THR A 390 -6.84 -24.11 12.44
C THR A 390 -6.34 -23.81 13.85
N TYR A 391 -5.57 -22.74 14.05
CA TYR A 391 -5.05 -22.35 15.36
C TYR A 391 -6.16 -21.99 16.34
N LEU A 392 -7.15 -21.22 15.90
CA LEU A 392 -8.30 -20.84 16.72
C LEU A 392 -9.12 -22.06 17.15
N CYS A 393 -9.38 -23.01 16.26
CA CYS A 393 -10.06 -24.27 16.59
C CYS A 393 -9.27 -25.08 17.64
N VAL A 394 -7.95 -25.20 17.46
CA VAL A 394 -7.09 -25.92 18.42
C VAL A 394 -7.10 -25.23 19.79
N LEU A 395 -6.95 -23.91 19.84
CA LEU A 395 -7.01 -23.14 21.08
C LEU A 395 -8.36 -23.27 21.78
N LEU A 396 -9.47 -23.21 21.03
CA LEU A 396 -10.81 -23.43 21.58
C LEU A 396 -10.95 -24.83 22.20
N GLN A 397 -10.48 -25.87 21.51
CA GLN A 397 -10.53 -27.25 22.02
C GLN A 397 -9.77 -27.38 23.35
N PHE A 398 -8.60 -26.76 23.48
CA PHE A 398 -7.86 -26.74 24.74
C PHE A 398 -8.63 -26.03 25.85
N THR A 399 -9.22 -24.87 25.56
CA THR A 399 -10.01 -24.12 26.55
C THR A 399 -11.23 -24.91 27.02
N ILE A 400 -12.00 -25.51 26.11
CA ILE A 400 -13.16 -26.33 26.45
C ILE A 400 -12.74 -27.54 27.29
N ASN A 401 -11.71 -28.28 26.87
CA ASN A 401 -11.22 -29.44 27.60
C ASN A 401 -10.72 -29.08 29.01
N PHE A 402 -10.01 -27.96 29.15
CA PHE A 402 -9.54 -27.48 30.45
C PHE A 402 -10.71 -27.11 31.37
N ARG A 403 -11.69 -26.35 30.85
CA ARG A 403 -12.92 -25.98 31.60
C ARG A 403 -13.73 -27.22 32.03
N LEU A 404 -13.89 -28.21 31.16
CA LEU A 404 -14.57 -29.47 31.48
C LEU A 404 -13.85 -30.24 32.60
N LYS A 405 -12.51 -30.33 32.53
CA LYS A 405 -11.70 -31.00 33.55
C LYS A 405 -11.81 -30.27 34.90
N TYR A 406 -11.76 -28.94 34.91
CA TYR A 406 -11.90 -28.13 36.13
C TYR A 406 -13.30 -28.25 36.75
N ARG A 407 -14.36 -28.18 35.93
CA ARG A 407 -15.75 -28.34 36.40
C ARG A 407 -15.99 -29.73 37.02
N ASN A 408 -15.41 -30.77 36.42
CA ASN A 408 -15.48 -32.13 36.97
C ASN A 408 -14.68 -32.28 38.28
N HIS A 409 -13.59 -31.54 38.45
CA HIS A 409 -12.83 -31.53 39.71
C HIS A 409 -13.58 -30.81 40.83
N ARG A 410 -14.22 -29.68 40.54
CA ARG A 410 -15.05 -28.92 41.48
C ARG A 410 -16.29 -29.69 41.96
N ARG A 411 -16.89 -30.52 41.09
CA ARG A 411 -17.98 -31.43 41.46
C ARG A 411 -17.56 -32.65 42.29
N ARG A 412 -16.26 -32.94 42.36
CA ARG A 412 -15.69 -34.11 43.09
C ARG A 412 -14.94 -33.72 44.37
N SER A 413 -14.88 -32.43 44.70
CA SER A 413 -14.26 -31.94 45.93
C SER A 413 -15.40 -31.75 46.96
N PRO A 414 -15.39 -32.47 48.10
CA PRO A 414 -16.47 -32.44 49.10
C PRO A 414 -16.63 -31.07 49.79
#